data_AF-A0A520RWW6-F1
#
_entry.id   AF-A0A520RWW6-F1
#
_cell.length_a   1.000
_cell.length_b   1.000
_cell.length_c   1.000
_cell.angle_alpha   90.00
_cell.angle_beta   90.00
_cell.angle_gamma   90.00
#
_symmetry.space_group_name_H-M   'P 1'
#
loop_
_entity.id
_entity.type
_entity.pdbx_description
1 polymer ?
#
loop_
_entity_poly.entity_id
_entity_poly.type
_entity_poly.pdbx_seq_one_letter_code
_entity_poly.pdbx_strand_id
1 'polypeptide(L)' 'MKIPKRIQPLIDDGLVDEVLRQLMSGKEATVFMVRCGTQIRCAKVYKDVHKRSFKQAAQYQEGRK' A
#
# COMPACT_ATOMS: atom_id res chain seq x y z
N MET A 1 7.10 -1.90 -14.64
CA MET A 1 7.40 -2.54 -13.34
C MET A 1 6.33 -3.59 -13.06
N LYS A 2 6.61 -4.66 -12.28
CA LYS A 2 5.56 -5.63 -11.93
C LYS A 2 4.55 -4.96 -10.99
N ILE A 3 3.31 -4.83 -11.44
CA ILE A 3 2.23 -4.22 -10.65
C ILE A 3 1.98 -5.10 -9.42
N PRO A 4 1.93 -4.54 -8.20
CA PRO A 4 1.58 -5.31 -7.01
C PRO A 4 0.19 -5.92 -7.16
N LYS A 5 0.04 -7.21 -6.86
CA LYS A 5 -1.25 -7.94 -6.98
C LYS A 5 -2.43 -7.24 -6.29
N ARG A 6 -2.18 -6.49 -5.22
CA ARG A 6 -3.21 -5.74 -4.48
C ARG A 6 -3.65 -4.44 -5.16
N ILE A 7 -2.86 -3.91 -6.09
CA ILE A 7 -3.21 -2.72 -6.88
C ILE A 7 -3.92 -3.14 -8.18
N GLN A 8 -3.66 -4.34 -8.71
CA GLN A 8 -4.24 -4.79 -9.98
C GLN A 8 -5.78 -4.61 -10.07
N PRO A 9 -6.60 -5.01 -9.08
CA PRO A 9 -8.04 -4.79 -9.16
C PRO A 9 -8.43 -3.32 -9.27
N LEU A 10 -7.67 -2.41 -8.64
CA LEU A 10 -7.93 -0.98 -8.73
C LEU A 10 -7.61 -0.41 -10.12
N ILE A 11 -6.71 -1.08 -10.86
CA ILE A 11 -6.43 -0.75 -12.26
C ILE A 11 -7.52 -1.29 -13.15
N ASP A 12 -7.94 -2.53 -12.93
CA ASP A 12 -9.01 -3.17 -13.68
C ASP A 12 -10.34 -2.40 -13.52
N ASP A 13 -10.59 -1.82 -12.34
CA ASP A 13 -11.75 -0.96 -12.03
C ASP A 13 -11.58 0.51 -12.50
N GLY A 14 -10.44 0.89 -13.07
CA GLY A 14 -10.16 2.25 -13.55
C GLY A 14 -9.95 3.31 -12.46
N LEU A 15 -9.75 2.92 -11.19
CA LEU A 15 -9.45 3.83 -10.08
C LEU A 15 -7.99 4.30 -10.08
N VAL A 16 -7.10 3.48 -10.64
CA VAL A 16 -5.66 3.75 -10.80
C VAL A 16 -5.29 3.43 -12.24
N ASP A 17 -4.59 4.31 -12.95
CA ASP A 17 -4.20 4.03 -14.33
C ASP A 17 -2.93 3.17 -14.38
N GLU A 18 -1.93 3.53 -13.58
CA GLU A 18 -0.63 2.84 -13.59
C GLU A 18 0.14 3.03 -12.28
N VAL A 19 1.08 2.09 -12.04
CA VAL A 19 2.09 2.19 -10.98
C VAL A 19 3.40 2.70 -11.57
N LEU A 20 3.77 3.92 -11.21
CA LEU A 20 4.97 4.60 -11.72
C LEU A 20 6.24 4.02 -11.10
N ARG A 21 6.33 4.04 -9.76
CA ARG A 21 7.48 3.48 -9.02
C ARG A 21 7.16 3.13 -7.57
N GLN A 22 7.96 2.24 -6.99
CA GLN A 22 7.98 2.05 -5.54
C GLN A 22 8.78 3.20 -4.92
N LEU A 23 8.25 3.83 -3.87
CA LEU A 23 8.95 4.88 -3.12
C LEU A 23 9.73 4.30 -1.95
N MET A 24 9.06 3.57 -1.07
CA MET A 24 9.66 3.00 0.14
C MET A 24 8.93 1.73 0.59
N SER A 25 9.64 0.85 1.30
CA SER A 25 9.09 -0.37 1.88
C SER A 25 9.42 -0.41 3.37
N GLY A 26 8.39 -0.44 4.22
CA GLY A 26 8.53 -0.50 5.66
C GLY A 26 8.11 -1.87 6.23
N LYS A 27 8.04 -1.94 7.57
CA LYS A 27 7.58 -3.15 8.28
C LYS A 27 6.10 -3.47 8.02
N GLU A 28 5.27 -2.44 7.87
CA GLU A 28 3.81 -2.60 7.72
C GLU A 28 3.33 -2.59 6.29
N ALA A 29 3.94 -1.76 5.45
CA ALA A 29 3.40 -1.39 4.16
C ALA A 29 4.51 -1.00 3.20
N THR A 30 4.18 -1.06 1.92
CA THR A 30 5.01 -0.53 0.83
C THR A 30 4.23 0.59 0.16
N VAL A 31 4.90 1.71 -0.07
CA VAL A 31 4.31 2.90 -0.69
C VAL A 31 4.74 2.96 -2.15
N PHE A 32 3.77 3.12 -3.03
CA PHE A 32 3.96 3.28 -4.47
C PHE A 32 3.47 4.64 -4.91
N MET A 33 4.12 5.20 -5.92
CA MET A 33 3.64 6.35 -6.66
C MET A 33 2.79 5.85 -7.83
N VAL A 34 1.55 6.33 -7.92
CA VAL A 34 0.56 5.88 -8.90
C VAL A 34 -0.05 7.07 -9.64
N ARG A 35 -0.59 6.83 -10.84
CA ARG A 35 -1.37 7.81 -11.60
C ARG A 35 -2.87 7.52 -11.46
N CYS A 36 -3.66 8.57 -11.25
CA CYS A 36 -5.12 8.55 -11.24
C CYS A 36 -5.61 9.75 -12.06
N GLY A 37 -5.96 9.52 -13.33
CA GLY A 37 -6.18 10.55 -14.32
C GLY A 37 -4.99 11.49 -14.45
N THR A 38 -5.22 12.78 -14.19
CA THR A 38 -4.19 13.81 -14.27
C THR A 38 -3.33 13.94 -13.00
N GLN A 39 -3.68 13.21 -11.94
CA GLN A 39 -3.04 13.35 -10.63
C GLN A 39 -2.06 12.21 -10.36
N ILE A 40 -0.94 12.56 -9.71
CA ILE A 40 -0.02 11.60 -9.13
C ILE A 40 -0.35 11.48 -7.63
N ARG A 41 -0.53 10.25 -7.15
CA ARG A 41 -0.91 9.95 -5.77
C ARG A 41 -0.02 8.86 -5.17
N CYS A 42 -0.07 8.70 -3.85
CA CYS A 42 0.58 7.61 -3.15
C CYS A 42 -0.41 6.49 -2.85
N ALA A 43 -0.06 5.26 -3.22
CA ALA A 43 -0.76 4.05 -2.82
C ALA A 43 0.01 3.35 -1.69
N LYS A 44 -0.55 3.33 -0.47
CA LYS A 44 0.00 2.61 0.69
C LYS A 44 -0.57 1.19 0.72
N VAL A 45 0.23 0.21 0.33
CA VAL A 45 -0.18 -1.20 0.30
C VAL A 45 0.33 -1.89 1.56
N TYR A 46 -0.58 -2.24 2.46
CA TYR A 46 -0.24 -3.00 3.65
C TYR A 46 0.21 -4.41 3.31
N LYS A 47 1.27 -4.87 3.99
CA LYS A 47 1.74 -6.25 3.95
C LYS A 47 0.74 -7.16 4.66
N ASP A 48 0.79 -8.44 4.31
CA ASP A 48 0.00 -9.48 4.98
C ASP A 48 0.21 -9.43 6.49
N VAL A 49 -0.84 -9.59 7.27
CA VAL A 49 -0.81 -9.47 8.74
C VAL A 49 0.24 -10.43 9.32
N HIS A 50 0.35 -11.64 8.77
CA HIS A 50 1.36 -12.64 9.17
C HIS A 50 2.79 -12.29 8.75
N LYS A 51 2.97 -11.35 7.81
CA LYS A 51 4.28 -10.87 7.34
C LYS A 51 4.65 -9.50 7.91
N ARG A 52 3.81 -8.92 8.77
CA ARG A 52 4.14 -7.71 9.53
C ARG A 52 4.98 -8.15 10.72
N SER A 53 6.28 -7.89 10.67
CA SER A 53 7.15 -8.07 11.85
C SER A 53 6.94 -6.91 12.82
N PHE A 54 5.76 -6.83 13.43
CA PHE A 54 5.52 -5.99 14.60
C PHE A 54 5.97 -6.76 15.82
N LYS A 55 7.16 -6.45 16.34
CA LYS A 55 7.65 -7.05 17.59
C LYS A 55 6.76 -6.72 18.80
N GLN A 56 5.80 -5.79 18.69
CA GLN A 56 4.93 -5.34 19.79
C GLN A 56 3.48 -5.04 19.34
N ALA A 57 2.85 -5.97 18.61
CA ALA A 57 1.43 -5.80 18.21
C ALA A 57 0.47 -5.65 19.41
N ALA A 58 0.83 -6.18 20.58
CA ALA A 58 0.01 -6.12 21.80
C ALA A 58 0.01 -4.76 22.51
N GLN A 59 0.98 -3.86 22.22
CA GLN A 59 1.09 -2.55 22.90
C GLN A 59 0.46 -1.39 22.12
N TYR A 60 -0.01 -1.61 20.89
CA TYR A 60 -0.64 -0.56 20.09
C TYR A 60 -2.16 -0.76 20.05
N GLN A 61 -2.81 -0.65 21.21
CA GLN A 61 -4.22 -0.25 21.33
C GLN A 61 -4.27 1.21 21.76
N GLU A 62 -3.79 2.13 20.92
CA GLU A 62 -4.03 3.55 21.20
C GLU A 62 -5.50 3.88 20.88
N GLY A 63 -6.29 4.08 21.94
CA GLY A 63 -7.40 5.03 21.92
C GLY A 63 -8.78 4.58 21.45
N ARG A 64 -9.08 3.27 21.33
CA ARG A 64 -10.50 2.85 21.25
C ARG A 64 -11.10 2.71 22.66
N LYS A 65 -11.64 3.82 23.17
CA LYS A 65 -12.87 3.81 23.95
C LYS A 65 -13.97 4.39 23.08
#